data_AF-A0A7W2ATK2-F1
#
_entry.id   AF-A0A7W2ATK2-F1
#
_cell.length_a   1.000
_cell.length_b   1.000
_cell.length_c   1.000
_cell.angle_alpha   90.00
_cell.angle_beta   90.00
_cell.angle_gamma   90.00
#
_symmetry.space_group_name_H-M   'P 1'
#
loop_
_entity.id
_entity.type
_entity.pdbx_description
1 polymer ?
#
loop_
_entity_poly.entity_id
_entity_poly.type
_entity_poly.pdbx_seq_one_letter_code
_entity_poly.pdbx_strand_id
1 'polypeptide(L)'
;MTDSKSDLLINGYGSFSGGEYQVVRINGLGKVKGDIHCVQFTTNGDSLIEGNVQSESLRVTGSSTVEGKLKTRETKVNGQLTTEAQMDTKDISINGSAVIKGKLSADQADIRGAITVEEDLEAEAVSIKGVFNIKGLLNAGKVHIELLGNAKAKEIGGEKIVVKKSGIALNKLLKSFFADKSLSVDVIEGDEIELEYTRAKIVRGKNVKIGPGCKVDLVEYQDSYDADSEAEVKEEKQV
;
A
#
# COMPACT_ATOMS: atom_id res chain seq x y z
N MET A 1 40.28 -2.89 -7.65
CA MET A 1 40.07 -4.32 -7.39
C MET A 1 38.58 -4.49 -7.20
N THR A 2 37.90 -5.11 -8.17
CA THR A 2 36.46 -5.35 -8.12
C THR A 2 36.23 -6.55 -7.20
N ASP A 3 35.75 -6.31 -5.97
CA ASP A 3 35.23 -7.38 -5.12
C ASP A 3 34.05 -8.00 -5.88
N SER A 4 34.27 -9.15 -6.50
CA SER A 4 33.20 -9.93 -7.10
C SER A 4 32.38 -10.54 -5.97
N LYS A 5 31.37 -9.83 -5.48
CA LYS A 5 30.41 -10.40 -4.53
C LYS A 5 29.85 -11.69 -5.14
N SER A 6 29.77 -12.74 -4.32
CA SER A 6 29.28 -14.06 -4.75
C SER A 6 27.77 -14.04 -5.00
N ASP A 7 27.27 -15.00 -5.77
CA ASP A 7 25.83 -15.22 -5.93
C ASP A 7 25.35 -16.30 -4.96
N LEU A 8 24.15 -16.13 -4.40
CA LEU A 8 23.42 -17.15 -3.67
C LEU A 8 22.27 -17.67 -4.53
N LEU A 9 22.46 -18.85 -5.14
CA LEU A 9 21.45 -19.49 -5.98
C LEU A 9 20.90 -20.74 -5.28
N ILE A 10 19.64 -20.66 -4.87
CA ILE A 10 18.93 -21.76 -4.20
C ILE A 10 17.95 -22.35 -5.20
N ASN A 11 18.13 -23.62 -5.56
CA ASN A 11 17.18 -24.36 -6.40
C ASN A 11 16.71 -25.60 -5.62
N GLY A 12 15.42 -25.69 -5.32
CA GLY A 12 14.85 -26.76 -4.50
C GLY A 12 14.56 -26.29 -3.07
N TYR A 13 14.99 -27.06 -2.06
CA TYR A 13 14.78 -26.73 -0.65
C TYR A 13 16.13 -26.57 0.06
N GLY A 14 16.25 -25.61 0.97
CA GLY A 14 17.46 -25.51 1.79
C GLY A 14 17.47 -24.35 2.78
N SER A 15 18.45 -24.39 3.69
CA SER A 15 18.76 -23.30 4.61
C SER A 15 20.19 -22.82 4.41
N PHE A 16 20.36 -21.50 4.35
CA PHE A 16 21.60 -20.83 3.97
C PHE A 16 21.91 -19.70 4.96
N SER A 17 23.17 -19.28 5.01
CA SER A 17 23.57 -18.13 5.81
C SER A 17 23.35 -16.82 5.03
N GLY A 18 22.99 -15.77 5.76
CA GLY A 18 23.06 -14.40 5.27
C GLY A 18 24.48 -13.99 4.93
N GLY A 19 24.63 -12.79 4.37
CA GLY A 19 25.90 -12.25 3.93
C GLY A 19 25.74 -11.21 2.81
N GLU A 20 26.87 -10.88 2.19
CA GLU A 20 26.92 -9.99 1.06
C GLU A 20 26.95 -10.77 -0.25
N TYR A 21 26.01 -10.46 -1.15
CA TYR A 21 25.87 -11.14 -2.43
C TYR A 21 25.71 -10.15 -3.58
N GLN A 22 26.04 -10.55 -4.80
CA GLN A 22 25.65 -9.79 -5.97
C GLN A 22 24.18 -10.11 -6.29
N VAL A 23 23.87 -11.38 -6.49
CA VAL A 23 22.51 -11.88 -6.71
C VAL A 23 22.13 -12.91 -5.64
N VAL A 24 20.95 -12.75 -5.05
CA VAL A 24 20.24 -13.80 -4.32
C VAL A 24 19.05 -14.24 -5.14
N ARG A 25 19.00 -15.52 -5.52
CA ARG A 25 17.86 -16.11 -6.22
C ARG A 25 17.40 -17.37 -5.52
N ILE A 26 16.14 -17.37 -5.11
CA ILE A 26 15.49 -18.50 -4.45
C ILE A 26 14.44 -19.07 -5.38
N ASN A 27 14.68 -20.26 -5.93
CA ASN A 27 13.72 -21.03 -6.72
C ASN A 27 13.30 -22.26 -5.91
N GLY A 28 12.07 -22.30 -5.41
CA GLY A 28 11.59 -23.33 -4.48
C GLY A 28 11.42 -22.80 -3.06
N LEU A 29 11.86 -23.55 -2.04
CA LEU A 29 11.71 -23.21 -0.62
C LEU A 29 13.07 -22.86 0.00
N GLY A 30 13.30 -21.58 0.29
CA GLY A 30 14.58 -21.12 0.84
C GLY A 30 14.44 -20.49 2.22
N LYS A 31 15.29 -20.90 3.16
CA LYS A 31 15.44 -20.20 4.44
C LYS A 31 16.83 -19.56 4.53
N VAL A 32 16.91 -18.27 4.79
CA VAL A 32 18.17 -17.56 5.01
C VAL A 32 18.26 -17.11 6.45
N LYS A 33 19.35 -17.49 7.13
CA LYS A 33 19.61 -17.13 8.53
C LYS A 33 20.56 -15.94 8.60
N GLY A 34 20.10 -14.83 9.14
CA GLY A 34 20.85 -13.59 9.23
C GLY A 34 20.64 -12.65 8.05
N ASP A 35 21.31 -11.52 8.12
CA ASP A 35 21.08 -10.38 7.22
C ASP A 35 21.57 -10.64 5.80
N ILE A 36 20.88 -10.07 4.83
CA ILE A 36 21.24 -10.12 3.41
C ILE A 36 21.51 -8.70 2.92
N HIS A 37 22.70 -8.48 2.35
CA HIS A 37 22.99 -7.29 1.56
C HIS A 37 23.31 -7.72 0.13
N CYS A 38 22.46 -7.35 -0.83
CA CYS A 38 22.69 -7.73 -2.22
C CYS A 38 22.28 -6.68 -3.23
N VAL A 39 22.65 -6.84 -4.49
CA VAL A 39 22.15 -5.94 -5.54
C VAL A 39 20.76 -6.41 -5.99
N GLN A 40 20.61 -7.71 -6.28
CA GLN A 40 19.33 -8.28 -6.73
C GLN A 40 18.88 -9.41 -5.82
N PHE A 41 17.69 -9.31 -5.27
CA PHE A 41 17.00 -10.38 -4.56
C PHE A 41 15.78 -10.83 -5.36
N THR A 42 15.71 -12.11 -5.72
CA THR A 42 14.53 -12.68 -6.40
C THR A 42 14.10 -13.97 -5.72
N THR A 43 12.83 -14.03 -5.33
CA THR A 43 12.19 -15.27 -4.90
C THR A 43 11.16 -15.70 -5.95
N ASN A 44 11.27 -16.95 -6.38
CA ASN A 44 10.32 -17.71 -7.20
C ASN A 44 9.94 -18.99 -6.41
N GLY A 45 8.95 -18.90 -5.54
CA GLY A 45 8.60 -19.93 -4.57
C GLY A 45 8.37 -19.32 -3.19
N ASP A 46 8.82 -19.98 -2.13
CA ASP A 46 8.63 -19.54 -0.75
C ASP A 46 9.98 -19.23 -0.11
N SER A 47 10.13 -18.04 0.47
CA SER A 47 11.33 -17.68 1.22
C SER A 47 11.05 -17.15 2.62
N LEU A 48 11.88 -17.55 3.58
CA LEU A 48 11.94 -17.00 4.93
C LEU A 48 13.33 -16.42 5.18
N ILE A 49 13.41 -15.14 5.50
CA ILE A 49 14.66 -14.47 5.85
C ILE A 49 14.59 -14.10 7.34
N GLU A 50 15.35 -14.82 8.17
CA GLU A 50 15.50 -14.56 9.61
C GLU A 50 16.55 -13.46 9.83
N GLY A 51 16.26 -12.25 9.33
CA GLY A 51 17.19 -11.12 9.35
C GLY A 51 16.69 -9.94 8.52
N ASN A 52 17.52 -8.90 8.44
CA ASN A 52 17.27 -7.74 7.60
C ASN A 52 17.63 -8.02 6.14
N VAL A 53 16.97 -7.34 5.21
CA VAL A 53 17.31 -7.36 3.78
C VAL A 53 17.60 -5.94 3.31
N GLN A 54 18.78 -5.72 2.74
CA GLN A 54 19.13 -4.53 1.99
C GLN A 54 19.41 -4.89 0.53
N SER A 55 18.69 -4.29 -0.43
CA SER A 55 18.97 -4.52 -1.84
C SER A 55 18.66 -3.37 -2.80
N GLU A 56 19.23 -3.40 -4.01
CA GLU A 56 18.82 -2.45 -5.06
C GLU A 56 17.49 -2.87 -5.69
N SER A 57 17.27 -4.17 -5.91
CA SER A 57 16.04 -4.69 -6.50
C SER A 57 15.55 -5.94 -5.77
N LEU A 58 14.31 -5.92 -5.30
CA LEU A 58 13.57 -7.06 -4.78
C LEU A 58 12.44 -7.47 -5.74
N ARG A 59 12.41 -8.74 -6.14
CA ARG A 59 11.28 -9.34 -6.86
C ARG A 59 10.74 -10.56 -6.14
N VAL A 60 9.43 -10.57 -5.89
CA VAL A 60 8.75 -11.70 -5.23
C VAL A 60 7.67 -12.28 -6.14
N THR A 61 7.86 -13.53 -6.52
CA THR A 61 6.89 -14.39 -7.20
C THR A 61 6.69 -15.64 -6.33
N GLY A 62 5.50 -15.87 -5.78
CA GLY A 62 5.28 -16.85 -4.71
C GLY A 62 5.06 -16.15 -3.36
N SER A 63 5.76 -16.54 -2.31
CA SER A 63 5.69 -15.91 -0.98
C SER A 63 7.07 -15.58 -0.42
N SER A 64 7.23 -14.44 0.22
CA SER A 64 8.45 -14.10 0.95
C SER A 64 8.13 -13.45 2.28
N THR A 65 8.71 -13.97 3.35
CA THR A 65 8.67 -13.37 4.69
C THR A 65 10.06 -12.89 5.08
N VAL A 66 10.16 -11.62 5.49
CA VAL A 66 11.36 -11.02 6.07
C VAL A 66 11.05 -10.69 7.53
N GLU A 67 11.72 -11.35 8.47
CA GLU A 67 11.50 -11.11 9.91
C GLU A 67 12.11 -9.78 10.39
N GLY A 68 13.13 -9.29 9.70
CA GLY A 68 13.76 -8.00 9.98
C GLY A 68 13.22 -6.86 9.13
N LYS A 69 13.99 -5.77 9.09
CA LYS A 69 13.71 -4.61 8.24
C LYS A 69 13.99 -4.95 6.77
N LEU A 70 13.19 -4.37 5.88
CA LEU A 70 13.38 -4.48 4.44
C LEU A 70 13.69 -3.11 3.86
N LYS A 71 14.93 -2.92 3.37
CA LYS A 71 15.36 -1.70 2.70
C LYS A 71 15.69 -1.98 1.25
N THR A 72 14.97 -1.37 0.31
CA THR A 72 15.21 -1.59 -1.12
C THR A 72 15.20 -0.30 -1.91
N ARG A 73 15.80 -0.27 -3.10
CA ARG A 73 15.51 0.81 -4.05
C ARG A 73 14.21 0.50 -4.81
N GLU A 74 14.12 -0.66 -5.45
CA GLU A 74 12.94 -1.07 -6.21
C GLU A 74 12.36 -2.39 -5.67
N THR A 75 11.07 -2.42 -5.37
CA THR A 75 10.36 -3.66 -4.99
C THR A 75 9.22 -3.97 -5.94
N LYS A 76 9.18 -5.21 -6.44
CA LYS A 76 8.08 -5.76 -7.23
C LYS A 76 7.54 -7.04 -6.62
N VAL A 77 6.27 -7.03 -6.20
CA VAL A 77 5.58 -8.17 -5.60
C VAL A 77 4.45 -8.63 -6.53
N ASN A 78 4.60 -9.79 -7.17
CA ASN A 78 3.52 -10.42 -7.93
C ASN A 78 2.83 -11.54 -7.13
N GLY A 79 3.43 -11.95 -6.01
CA GLY A 79 2.87 -12.93 -5.07
C GLY A 79 2.53 -12.29 -3.73
N GLN A 80 3.13 -12.79 -2.65
CA GLN A 80 2.91 -12.34 -1.28
C GLN A 80 4.22 -11.88 -0.65
N LEU A 81 4.22 -10.72 -0.02
CA LEU A 81 5.34 -10.23 0.79
C LEU A 81 4.86 -9.95 2.21
N THR A 82 5.55 -10.51 3.19
CA THR A 82 5.37 -10.16 4.60
C THR A 82 6.67 -9.61 5.15
N THR A 83 6.59 -8.50 5.86
CA THR A 83 7.71 -7.95 6.65
C THR A 83 7.24 -7.80 8.09
N GLU A 84 7.97 -8.39 9.04
CA GLU A 84 7.64 -8.30 10.48
C GLU A 84 8.13 -6.99 11.11
N ALA A 85 8.84 -6.16 10.35
CA ALA A 85 9.30 -4.83 10.76
C ALA A 85 8.97 -3.77 9.68
N GLN A 86 9.63 -2.61 9.76
CA GLN A 86 9.47 -1.52 8.79
C GLN A 86 10.05 -1.87 7.41
N MET A 87 9.45 -1.28 6.38
CA MET A 87 9.91 -1.36 5.00
C MET A 87 10.21 0.05 4.46
N ASP A 88 11.42 0.24 3.95
CA ASP A 88 11.84 1.46 3.27
C ASP A 88 12.15 1.14 1.81
N THR A 89 11.45 1.74 0.86
CA THR A 89 11.65 1.46 -0.57
C THR A 89 11.49 2.70 -1.42
N LYS A 90 12.33 2.96 -2.42
CA LYS A 90 12.07 4.12 -3.29
C LYS A 90 10.80 3.91 -4.12
N ASP A 91 10.74 2.82 -4.86
CA ASP A 91 9.61 2.46 -5.72
C ASP A 91 9.06 1.09 -5.31
N ILE A 92 7.75 0.98 -5.12
CA ILE A 92 7.08 -0.29 -4.84
C ILE A 92 5.89 -0.54 -5.77
N SER A 93 5.86 -1.72 -6.38
CA SER A 93 4.73 -2.22 -7.17
C SER A 93 4.24 -3.55 -6.61
N ILE A 94 2.98 -3.60 -6.19
CA ILE A 94 2.34 -4.81 -5.65
C ILE A 94 1.19 -5.21 -6.57
N ASN A 95 1.31 -6.31 -7.31
CA ASN A 95 0.20 -6.91 -8.08
C ASN A 95 -0.49 -8.07 -7.35
N GLY A 96 0.07 -8.50 -6.22
CA GLY A 96 -0.49 -9.54 -5.34
C GLY A 96 -0.92 -8.96 -4.00
N SER A 97 -0.26 -9.38 -2.92
CA SER A 97 -0.52 -8.85 -1.58
C SER A 97 0.74 -8.55 -0.79
N ALA A 98 0.70 -7.53 0.06
CA ALA A 98 1.76 -7.26 1.03
C ALA A 98 1.21 -7.02 2.44
N VAL A 99 1.94 -7.49 3.45
CA VAL A 99 1.69 -7.21 4.86
C VAL A 99 2.96 -6.63 5.46
N ILE A 100 2.88 -5.38 5.93
CA ILE A 100 3.99 -4.67 6.56
C ILE A 100 3.58 -4.45 8.01
N LYS A 101 4.30 -5.09 8.95
CA LYS A 101 3.98 -5.02 10.38
C LYS A 101 4.47 -3.74 11.05
N GLY A 102 5.41 -3.03 10.43
CA GLY A 102 5.77 -1.66 10.83
C GLY A 102 5.28 -0.62 9.83
N LYS A 103 5.95 0.54 9.84
CA LYS A 103 5.80 1.60 8.84
C LYS A 103 6.28 1.18 7.44
N LEU A 104 5.62 1.69 6.41
CA LEU A 104 6.06 1.67 5.01
C LEU A 104 6.44 3.09 4.57
N SER A 105 7.71 3.31 4.22
CA SER A 105 8.20 4.56 3.63
C SER A 105 8.52 4.36 2.15
N ALA A 106 8.02 5.22 1.26
CA ALA A 106 8.39 5.19 -0.14
C ALA A 106 8.44 6.55 -0.86
N ASP A 107 8.98 6.61 -2.07
CA ASP A 107 8.73 7.75 -2.96
C ASP A 107 7.45 7.49 -3.74
N GLN A 108 7.34 6.31 -4.36
CA GLN A 108 6.21 5.92 -5.20
C GLN A 108 5.68 4.54 -4.80
N ALA A 109 4.37 4.45 -4.55
CA ALA A 109 3.68 3.19 -4.26
C ALA A 109 2.51 2.93 -5.23
N ASP A 110 2.64 1.90 -6.09
CA ASP A 110 1.57 1.41 -6.99
C ASP A 110 1.08 0.03 -6.52
N ILE A 111 -0.08 0.00 -5.87
CA ILE A 111 -0.68 -1.22 -5.33
C ILE A 111 -1.91 -1.60 -6.16
N ARG A 112 -1.82 -2.73 -6.84
CA ARG A 112 -2.89 -3.38 -7.61
C ARG A 112 -3.20 -4.74 -7.00
N GLY A 113 -3.92 -4.75 -5.88
CA GLY A 113 -4.18 -5.97 -5.12
C GLY A 113 -4.57 -5.67 -3.69
N ALA A 114 -3.84 -6.24 -2.73
CA ALA A 114 -4.09 -6.03 -1.30
C ALA A 114 -2.85 -5.51 -0.57
N ILE A 115 -3.03 -4.56 0.35
CA ILE A 115 -1.96 -4.15 1.26
C ILE A 115 -2.48 -3.95 2.68
N THR A 116 -1.75 -4.48 3.66
CA THR A 116 -1.93 -4.15 5.08
C THR A 116 -0.66 -3.51 5.59
N VAL A 117 -0.80 -2.36 6.25
CA VAL A 117 0.29 -1.70 7.00
C VAL A 117 -0.22 -1.49 8.42
N GLU A 118 0.47 -2.06 9.41
CA GLU A 118 0.02 -2.00 10.81
C GLU A 118 0.39 -0.69 11.51
N GLU A 119 1.16 0.18 10.85
CA GLU A 119 1.48 1.55 11.28
C GLU A 119 1.12 2.54 10.14
N ASP A 120 2.02 3.46 9.84
CA ASP A 120 1.85 4.51 8.83
C ASP A 120 2.37 4.09 7.45
N LEU A 121 1.75 4.62 6.40
CA LEU A 121 2.26 4.59 5.03
C LEU A 121 2.58 6.02 4.62
N GLU A 122 3.86 6.32 4.43
CA GLU A 122 4.33 7.63 3.98
C GLU A 122 4.95 7.51 2.60
N ALA A 123 4.48 8.33 1.65
CA ALA A 123 5.15 8.44 0.35
C ALA A 123 5.04 9.82 -0.31
N GLU A 124 5.72 10.05 -1.44
CA GLU A 124 5.44 11.22 -2.27
C GLU A 124 4.15 11.03 -3.08
N ALA A 125 3.94 9.82 -3.61
CA ALA A 125 2.71 9.45 -4.29
C ALA A 125 2.28 8.00 -4.02
N VAL A 126 0.98 7.82 -3.85
CA VAL A 126 0.32 6.54 -3.59
C VAL A 126 -0.82 6.35 -4.57
N SER A 127 -0.80 5.23 -5.29
CA SER A 127 -1.87 4.76 -6.16
C SER A 127 -2.31 3.37 -5.71
N ILE A 128 -3.55 3.22 -5.24
CA ILE A 128 -4.08 1.93 -4.79
C ILE A 128 -5.32 1.58 -5.60
N LYS A 129 -5.24 0.54 -6.41
CA LYS A 129 -6.38 -0.10 -7.08
C LYS A 129 -6.62 -1.47 -6.43
N GLY A 130 -7.48 -1.53 -5.42
CA GLY A 130 -7.51 -2.74 -4.60
C GLY A 130 -8.30 -2.64 -3.30
N VAL A 131 -7.84 -3.44 -2.34
CA VAL A 131 -8.25 -3.40 -0.93
C VAL A 131 -7.06 -3.04 -0.07
N PHE A 132 -7.27 -2.27 0.99
CA PHE A 132 -6.18 -1.94 1.91
C PHE A 132 -6.65 -1.77 3.34
N ASN A 133 -5.75 -2.00 4.28
CA ASN A 133 -5.93 -1.68 5.69
C ASN A 133 -4.66 -1.03 6.22
N ILE A 134 -4.66 0.29 6.35
CA ILE A 134 -3.60 1.07 7.00
C ILE A 134 -4.09 1.40 8.41
N LYS A 135 -3.40 0.91 9.44
CA LYS A 135 -3.84 1.14 10.82
C LYS A 135 -3.58 2.56 11.30
N GLY A 136 -2.56 3.22 10.75
CA GLY A 136 -2.19 4.60 11.03
C GLY A 136 -2.58 5.56 9.91
N LEU A 137 -1.71 6.53 9.68
CA LEU A 137 -1.83 7.58 8.68
C LEU A 137 -1.34 7.07 7.30
N LEU A 138 -2.15 7.26 6.27
CA LEU A 138 -1.70 7.25 4.88
C LEU A 138 -1.40 8.69 4.47
N ASN A 139 -0.12 9.06 4.35
CA ASN A 139 0.29 10.41 3.98
C ASN A 139 1.06 10.40 2.66
N ALA A 140 0.58 11.15 1.68
CA ALA A 140 1.34 11.42 0.47
C ALA A 140 0.92 12.70 -0.23
N GLY A 141 1.84 13.35 -0.94
CA GLY A 141 1.50 14.52 -1.76
C GLY A 141 0.35 14.24 -2.73
N LYS A 142 0.35 13.05 -3.34
CA LYS A 142 -0.76 12.57 -4.18
C LYS A 142 -1.25 11.20 -3.71
N VAL A 143 -2.54 11.12 -3.38
CA VAL A 143 -3.24 9.87 -3.04
C VAL A 143 -4.33 9.62 -4.08
N HIS A 144 -4.22 8.52 -4.83
CA HIS A 144 -5.24 8.06 -5.77
C HIS A 144 -5.70 6.65 -5.39
N ILE A 145 -6.99 6.49 -5.12
CA ILE A 145 -7.57 5.22 -4.67
C ILE A 145 -8.70 4.82 -5.62
N GLU A 146 -8.63 3.61 -6.14
CA GLU A 146 -9.70 2.92 -6.87
C GLU A 146 -10.18 1.71 -6.06
N LEU A 147 -11.34 1.84 -5.44
CA LEU A 147 -11.90 0.82 -4.56
C LEU A 147 -12.36 -0.40 -5.36
N LEU A 148 -11.74 -1.56 -5.10
CA LEU A 148 -12.18 -2.87 -5.59
C LEU A 148 -12.90 -3.70 -4.52
N GLY A 149 -12.74 -3.35 -3.24
CA GLY A 149 -13.44 -3.92 -2.09
C GLY A 149 -13.44 -2.92 -0.92
N ASN A 150 -13.57 -3.43 0.30
CA ASN A 150 -13.51 -2.58 1.50
C ASN A 150 -12.08 -2.13 1.76
N ALA A 151 -11.94 -0.87 2.15
CA ALA A 151 -10.68 -0.27 2.51
C ALA A 151 -10.78 0.48 3.83
N LYS A 152 -9.66 0.55 4.57
CA LYS A 152 -9.60 1.26 5.84
C LYS A 152 -8.27 1.99 6.00
N ALA A 153 -8.34 3.23 6.48
CA ALA A 153 -7.24 3.99 7.05
C ALA A 153 -7.69 4.59 8.39
N LYS A 154 -6.77 4.92 9.30
CA LYS A 154 -7.15 5.78 10.44
C LYS A 154 -7.29 7.22 9.94
N GLU A 155 -6.27 7.71 9.27
CA GLU A 155 -6.20 9.06 8.71
C GLU A 155 -5.63 9.02 7.28
N ILE A 156 -6.04 9.96 6.44
CA ILE A 156 -5.44 10.18 5.12
C ILE A 156 -5.06 11.65 4.99
N GLY A 157 -3.78 11.90 4.70
CA GLY A 157 -3.20 13.22 4.48
C GLY A 157 -2.61 13.36 3.08
N GLY A 158 -2.74 14.54 2.47
CA GLY A 158 -2.09 14.81 1.19
C GLY A 158 -2.45 16.13 0.53
N GLU A 159 -1.68 16.57 -0.45
CA GLU A 159 -2.03 17.77 -1.23
C GLU A 159 -3.24 17.49 -2.12
N LYS A 160 -3.26 16.33 -2.80
CA LYS A 160 -4.37 15.89 -3.64
C LYS A 160 -4.80 14.47 -3.28
N ILE A 161 -6.06 14.33 -2.89
CA ILE A 161 -6.67 13.06 -2.48
C ILE A 161 -7.85 12.78 -3.38
N VAL A 162 -7.80 11.66 -4.10
CA VAL A 162 -8.86 11.21 -5.00
C VAL A 162 -9.23 9.78 -4.64
N VAL A 163 -10.48 9.56 -4.25
CA VAL A 163 -11.05 8.24 -3.98
C VAL A 163 -12.19 7.99 -4.95
N LYS A 164 -12.07 6.95 -5.77
CA LYS A 164 -13.06 6.56 -6.77
C LYS A 164 -13.47 5.12 -6.58
N LYS A 165 -14.70 4.79 -6.95
CA LYS A 165 -15.10 3.39 -7.08
C LYS A 165 -14.68 2.86 -8.44
N SER A 166 -13.98 1.73 -8.48
CA SER A 166 -13.61 1.10 -9.76
C SER A 166 -14.87 0.71 -10.53
N GLY A 167 -15.08 1.36 -11.67
CA GLY A 167 -16.22 1.13 -12.55
C GLY A 167 -16.14 -0.22 -13.26
N ILE A 168 -16.90 -1.20 -12.78
CA ILE A 168 -17.54 -2.15 -13.69
C ILE A 168 -19.01 -1.75 -13.69
N ALA A 169 -19.51 -1.33 -14.83
CA ALA A 169 -20.93 -1.10 -15.08
C ALA A 169 -21.69 -2.43 -14.99
N LEU A 170 -21.80 -3.00 -13.80
CA LEU A 170 -22.69 -4.12 -13.53
C LEU A 170 -24.10 -3.56 -13.41
N ASN A 171 -24.96 -3.98 -14.32
CA ASN A 171 -26.37 -3.64 -14.39
C ASN A 171 -27.01 -3.53 -12.99
N LYS A 172 -27.89 -2.52 -12.83
CA LYS A 172 -28.66 -2.20 -11.61
C LYS A 172 -29.38 -3.40 -10.95
N LEU A 173 -29.51 -4.54 -11.63
CA LEU A 173 -30.13 -5.77 -11.13
C LEU A 173 -29.32 -6.55 -10.09
N LEU A 174 -28.03 -6.26 -9.90
CA LEU A 174 -27.16 -7.07 -9.03
C LEU A 174 -26.84 -6.42 -7.67
N LYS A 175 -27.57 -5.35 -7.28
CA LYS A 175 -27.39 -4.62 -6.02
C LYS A 175 -27.41 -5.50 -4.76
N SER A 176 -28.02 -6.69 -4.81
CA SER A 176 -28.13 -7.58 -3.63
C SER A 176 -26.93 -8.49 -3.39
N PHE A 177 -25.96 -8.58 -4.32
CA PHE A 177 -24.83 -9.52 -4.23
C PHE A 177 -23.46 -8.84 -4.05
N PHE A 178 -23.39 -7.52 -4.16
CA PHE A 178 -22.14 -6.78 -4.00
C PHE A 178 -22.10 -6.15 -2.60
N ALA A 179 -21.22 -6.67 -1.75
CA ALA A 179 -20.84 -5.98 -0.52
C ALA A 179 -20.48 -4.51 -0.82
N ASP A 180 -20.91 -3.60 0.06
CA ASP A 180 -20.70 -2.15 -0.07
C ASP A 180 -19.20 -1.82 -0.07
N LYS A 181 -18.58 -1.82 -1.26
CA LYS A 181 -17.20 -1.36 -1.46
C LYS A 181 -17.13 0.08 -0.98
N SER A 182 -16.41 0.29 0.11
CA SER A 182 -16.29 1.60 0.72
C SER A 182 -14.94 1.78 1.40
N LEU A 183 -14.50 3.03 1.46
CA LEU A 183 -13.41 3.46 2.33
C LEU A 183 -14.00 3.85 3.69
N SER A 184 -13.46 3.31 4.78
CA SER A 184 -13.72 3.81 6.14
C SER A 184 -12.47 4.51 6.67
N VAL A 185 -12.65 5.75 7.13
CA VAL A 185 -11.55 6.59 7.64
C VAL A 185 -12.08 7.51 8.73
N ASP A 186 -11.24 7.86 9.71
CA ASP A 186 -11.65 8.83 10.73
C ASP A 186 -11.53 10.26 10.18
N VAL A 187 -10.35 10.62 9.67
CA VAL A 187 -10.06 11.97 9.14
C VAL A 187 -9.41 11.91 7.77
N ILE A 188 -9.88 12.76 6.85
CA ILE A 188 -9.18 13.10 5.62
C ILE A 188 -8.81 14.57 5.66
N GLU A 189 -7.53 14.90 5.46
CA GLU A 189 -7.03 16.28 5.41
C GLU A 189 -6.18 16.52 4.16
N GLY A 190 -6.47 17.59 3.42
CA GLY A 190 -5.72 17.92 2.20
C GLY A 190 -6.19 19.17 1.48
N ASP A 191 -5.46 19.61 0.45
CA ASP A 191 -5.84 20.83 -0.30
C ASP A 191 -6.98 20.54 -1.29
N GLU A 192 -6.81 19.52 -2.13
CA GLU A 192 -7.76 19.11 -3.17
C GLU A 192 -8.30 17.72 -2.87
N ILE A 193 -9.59 17.63 -2.52
CA ILE A 193 -10.22 16.38 -2.08
C ILE A 193 -11.41 16.02 -2.99
N GLU A 194 -11.36 14.87 -3.67
CA GLU A 194 -12.49 14.28 -4.40
C GLU A 194 -12.78 12.88 -3.88
N LEU A 195 -13.95 12.67 -3.27
CA LEU A 195 -14.29 11.40 -2.61
C LEU A 195 -15.54 10.77 -3.21
N GLU A 196 -15.50 9.48 -3.46
CA GLU A 196 -16.67 8.64 -3.71
C GLU A 196 -16.67 7.46 -2.74
N TYR A 197 -17.87 6.96 -2.39
CA TYR A 197 -18.03 5.75 -1.55
C TYR A 197 -17.17 5.73 -0.27
N THR A 198 -17.07 6.89 0.39
CA THR A 198 -16.24 7.07 1.58
C THR A 198 -17.10 7.35 2.81
N ARG A 199 -16.86 6.61 3.89
CA ARG A 199 -17.37 6.87 5.25
C ARG A 199 -16.28 7.56 6.06
N ALA A 200 -16.43 8.85 6.31
CA ALA A 200 -15.48 9.66 7.06
C ALA A 200 -16.15 10.34 8.27
N LYS A 201 -15.43 10.51 9.38
CA LYS A 201 -15.93 11.38 10.46
C LYS A 201 -15.68 12.84 10.09
N ILE A 202 -14.47 13.17 9.66
CA ILE A 202 -14.08 14.53 9.30
C ILE A 202 -13.40 14.53 7.94
N VAL A 203 -13.81 15.45 7.08
CA VAL A 203 -13.08 15.81 5.85
C VAL A 203 -12.74 17.29 5.94
N ARG A 204 -11.45 17.63 5.88
CA ARG A 204 -10.96 19.00 5.95
C ARG A 204 -10.12 19.33 4.73
N GLY A 205 -10.44 20.40 4.01
CA GLY A 205 -9.59 20.85 2.92
C GLY A 205 -9.84 22.23 2.36
N LYS A 206 -9.12 22.62 1.31
CA LYS A 206 -9.38 23.90 0.62
C LYS A 206 -10.56 23.76 -0.34
N ASN A 207 -10.45 22.78 -1.22
CA ASN A 207 -11.46 22.44 -2.23
C ASN A 207 -11.93 21.02 -1.99
N VAL A 208 -13.20 20.86 -1.62
CA VAL A 208 -13.77 19.57 -1.23
C VAL A 208 -14.94 19.21 -2.15
N LYS A 209 -14.83 18.06 -2.80
CA LYS A 209 -15.88 17.45 -3.61
C LYS A 209 -16.31 16.11 -3.02
N ILE A 210 -17.53 16.04 -2.53
CA ILE A 210 -18.14 14.84 -1.98
C ILE A 210 -19.07 14.21 -3.02
N GLY A 211 -18.58 13.17 -3.68
CA GLY A 211 -19.32 12.39 -4.68
C GLY A 211 -20.29 11.36 -4.09
N PRO A 212 -20.94 10.56 -4.95
CA PRO A 212 -21.99 9.63 -4.55
C PRO A 212 -21.50 8.53 -3.61
N GLY A 213 -22.41 8.05 -2.75
CA GLY A 213 -22.16 6.98 -1.79
C GLY A 213 -21.30 7.38 -0.59
N CYS A 214 -20.91 8.66 -0.49
CA CYS A 214 -20.21 9.19 0.66
C CYS A 214 -21.15 9.41 1.85
N LYS A 215 -20.64 9.18 3.05
CA LYS A 215 -21.28 9.49 4.33
C LYS A 215 -20.24 10.18 5.20
N VAL A 216 -20.41 11.47 5.45
CA VAL A 216 -19.44 12.30 6.16
C VAL A 216 -20.12 12.98 7.34
N ASP A 217 -19.54 12.87 8.54
CA ASP A 217 -20.12 13.53 9.71
C ASP A 217 -19.86 15.06 9.68
N LEU A 218 -18.65 15.51 9.35
CA LEU A 218 -18.30 16.92 9.25
C LEU A 218 -17.41 17.20 8.03
N VAL A 219 -17.78 18.19 7.22
CA VAL A 219 -16.94 18.76 6.17
C VAL A 219 -16.51 20.18 6.55
N GLU A 220 -15.20 20.41 6.67
CA GLU A 220 -14.60 21.74 6.84
C GLU A 220 -13.89 22.13 5.54
N TYR A 221 -14.26 23.28 4.96
CA TYR A 221 -13.67 23.75 3.69
C TYR A 221 -13.28 25.23 3.74
N GLN A 222 -12.26 25.63 2.96
CA GLN A 222 -11.81 27.03 2.91
C GLN A 222 -12.37 27.76 1.67
N ASP A 223 -12.17 27.19 0.48
CA ASP A 223 -12.42 27.87 -0.79
C ASP A 223 -13.71 27.38 -1.46
N SER A 224 -13.83 26.07 -1.68
CA SER A 224 -15.00 25.50 -2.38
C SER A 224 -15.48 24.17 -1.80
N TYR A 225 -16.79 23.98 -1.87
CA TYR A 225 -17.47 22.75 -1.48
C TYR A 225 -18.54 22.41 -2.51
N ASP A 226 -18.50 21.18 -3.01
CA ASP A 226 -19.51 20.60 -3.89
C ASP A 226 -19.88 19.21 -3.37
N ALA A 227 -21.17 18.89 -3.35
CA ALA A 227 -21.66 17.60 -2.89
C ALA A 227 -22.73 17.05 -3.83
N ASP A 228 -22.57 15.79 -4.22
CA ASP A 228 -23.55 15.05 -4.98
C ASP A 228 -24.85 14.89 -4.18
N SER A 229 -25.99 14.94 -4.87
CA SER A 229 -27.31 14.76 -4.25
C SER A 229 -27.52 13.42 -3.52
N GLU A 230 -26.72 12.40 -3.85
CA GLU A 230 -26.73 11.08 -3.19
C GLU A 230 -25.73 10.99 -2.02
N ALA A 231 -24.95 12.04 -1.73
CA ALA A 231 -24.06 12.08 -0.58
C ALA A 231 -24.81 12.42 0.72
N GLU A 232 -24.42 11.78 1.83
CA GLU A 232 -24.95 12.08 3.16
C GLU A 232 -23.89 12.86 3.95
N VAL A 233 -24.01 14.19 4.02
CA VAL A 233 -23.17 15.04 4.87
C VAL A 233 -24.02 15.56 6.02
N LYS A 234 -23.59 15.34 7.28
CA LYS A 234 -24.39 15.77 8.45
C LYS A 234 -24.20 17.26 8.78
N GLU A 235 -22.97 17.75 8.66
CA GLU A 235 -22.62 19.14 8.89
C GLU A 235 -21.53 19.58 7.90
N GLU A 236 -21.70 20.75 7.33
CA GLU A 236 -20.71 21.44 6.52
C GLU A 236 -20.43 22.83 7.08
N LYS A 237 -19.16 23.23 7.08
CA LYS A 237 -18.72 24.52 7.61
C LYS A 237 -17.56 25.08 6.80
N GLN A 238 -17.69 26.34 6.41
CA GLN A 238 -16.57 27.10 5.86
C GLN A 238 -15.69 27.65 7.00
N VAL A 239 -14.37 27.47 6.93
CA VAL A 239 -13.40 27.86 7.97
C VAL A 239 -12.30 28.78 7.47
#